data_AF-A0A5B7HES4-F1
#
_entry.id   AF-A0A5B7HES4-F1
#
_cell.length_a   1.000
_cell.length_b   1.000
_cell.length_c   1.000
_cell.angle_alpha   90.00
_cell.angle_beta   90.00
_cell.angle_gamma   90.00
#
_symmetry.space_group_name_H-M   'P 1'
#
loop_
_entity.id
_entity.type
_entity.pdbx_description
1 polymer ?
#
loop_
_entity_poly.entity_id
_entity_poly.type
_entity_poly.pdbx_seq_one_letter_code
_entity_poly.pdbx_strand_id
1 'polypeptide(L)'
;MLRRLKSLGSPVDELKGIYITFILPKLMYASPVWSSSLTTQQQQLENVQKRACRIILAPAYTDYDHALSTLNLPTLATRHQAALVRMGRGLLRHPRLRHLHPDAPQPTHATRHTNVVTPLNAPRTDRYHHSAIPSMVRAINS
;
A
#
# COMPACT_ATOMS: atom_id res chain seq x y z
N MET A 1 5.37 -8.44 -21.84
CA MET A 1 5.45 -9.78 -21.24
C MET A 1 4.07 -10.42 -21.09
N LEU A 2 3.22 -10.01 -20.14
CA LEU A 2 1.90 -10.64 -19.90
C LEU A 2 1.04 -10.83 -21.16
N ARG A 3 0.94 -9.80 -22.02
CA ARG A 3 0.17 -9.89 -23.27
C ARG A 3 0.66 -11.00 -24.20
N ARG A 4 1.98 -11.22 -24.28
CA ARG A 4 2.57 -12.26 -25.13
C ARG A 4 2.31 -13.66 -24.56
N LEU A 5 2.38 -13.80 -23.24
CA LEU A 5 2.06 -15.08 -22.57
C LEU A 5 0.59 -15.43 -22.71
N LYS A 6 -0.30 -14.43 -22.60
CA LYS A 6 -1.73 -14.63 -22.87
C LYS A 6 -1.99 -15.09 -24.31
N SER A 7 -1.31 -14.50 -25.30
CA SER A 7 -1.45 -14.94 -26.70
C SER A 7 -0.91 -16.35 -26.96
N LEU A 8 -0.01 -16.86 -26.11
CA LEU A 8 0.48 -18.24 -26.16
C LEU A 8 -0.46 -19.23 -25.44
N GLY A 9 -1.59 -18.77 -24.90
CA GLY A 9 -2.58 -19.63 -24.27
C GLY A 9 -2.31 -19.94 -22.79
N SER A 10 -1.40 -19.22 -22.11
CA SER A 10 -1.13 -19.45 -20.69
C SER A 10 -2.41 -19.35 -19.83
N PRO A 11 -2.64 -20.29 -18.90
CA PRO A 11 -3.75 -20.24 -17.95
C PRO A 11 -3.81 -18.94 -17.13
N VAL A 12 -5.02 -18.59 -16.68
CA VAL A 12 -5.27 -17.38 -15.87
C VAL A 12 -4.44 -17.38 -14.59
N ASP A 13 -4.33 -18.52 -13.91
CA ASP A 13 -3.58 -18.64 -12.66
C ASP A 13 -2.07 -18.48 -12.84
N GLU A 14 -1.51 -18.97 -13.94
CA GLU A 14 -0.10 -18.76 -14.27
C GLU A 14 0.18 -17.28 -14.55
N LEU A 15 -0.67 -16.62 -15.33
CA LEU A 15 -0.53 -15.20 -15.62
C LEU A 15 -0.67 -14.34 -14.36
N LYS A 16 -1.57 -14.72 -13.44
CA LYS A 16 -1.69 -14.13 -12.10
C LYS A 16 -0.40 -14.33 -11.30
N GLY A 17 0.16 -15.54 -11.27
CA GLY A 17 1.43 -15.83 -10.62
C GLY A 17 2.59 -14.98 -11.16
N ILE A 18 2.64 -14.79 -12.47
CA ILE A 18 3.63 -13.93 -13.14
C ILE A 18 3.45 -12.46 -12.79
N TYR A 19 2.20 -11.97 -12.73
CA TYR A 19 1.90 -10.62 -12.26
C TYR A 19 2.43 -10.41 -10.82
N ILE A 20 2.10 -11.33 -9.91
CA ILE A 20 2.50 -11.27 -8.50
C ILE A 20 4.03 -11.35 -8.34
N THR A 21 4.71 -12.13 -9.18
CA THR A 21 6.15 -12.40 -9.01
C THR A 21 7.04 -11.35 -9.69
N PHE A 22 6.64 -10.82 -10.85
CA PHE A 22 7.51 -9.94 -11.65
C PHE A 22 7.09 -8.48 -11.69
N ILE A 23 5.79 -8.20 -11.56
CA ILE A 23 5.25 -6.84 -11.73
C ILE A 23 4.94 -6.24 -10.37
N LEU A 24 4.19 -6.95 -9.52
CA LEU A 24 3.78 -6.46 -8.22
C LEU A 24 4.97 -6.02 -7.33
N PRO A 25 6.11 -6.73 -7.27
CA PRO A 25 7.23 -6.30 -6.43
C PRO A 25 7.80 -4.95 -6.85
N LYS A 26 7.76 -4.63 -8.15
CA LYS A 26 8.19 -3.33 -8.68
C LYS A 26 7.22 -2.22 -8.26
N LEU A 27 5.92 -2.50 -8.26
CA LEU A 27 4.88 -1.56 -7.81
C LEU A 27 4.88 -1.35 -6.28
N MET A 28 5.41 -2.32 -5.54
CA MET A 28 5.48 -2.31 -4.07
C MET A 28 6.83 -1.83 -3.53
N TYR A 29 7.86 -1.73 -4.38
CA TYR A 29 9.21 -1.42 -3.94
C TYR A 29 9.28 -0.07 -3.21
N ALA A 30 9.77 -0.10 -1.97
CA ALA A 30 9.86 1.05 -1.08
C ALA A 30 8.52 1.81 -0.88
N SER A 31 7.36 1.20 -1.19
CA SER A 31 6.07 1.88 -1.14
C SER A 31 5.76 2.55 0.19
N PRO A 32 6.10 1.99 1.38
CA PRO A 32 5.85 2.66 2.65
C PRO A 32 6.51 4.06 2.79
N VAL A 33 7.55 4.34 1.99
CA VAL A 33 8.32 5.58 2.08
C VAL A 33 7.71 6.68 1.20
N TRP A 34 7.14 6.33 0.05
CA TRP A 34 6.67 7.31 -0.94
C TRP A 34 5.17 7.26 -1.20
N SER A 35 4.46 6.17 -0.91
CA SER A 35 3.07 5.98 -1.34
C SER A 35 2.15 7.07 -0.83
N SER A 36 2.28 7.47 0.43
CA SER A 36 1.46 8.53 1.04
C SER A 36 1.73 9.91 0.43
N SER A 37 2.90 10.12 -0.16
CA SER A 37 3.33 11.38 -0.75
C SER A 37 2.94 11.54 -2.22
N LEU A 38 2.54 10.46 -2.90
CA LEU A 38 2.16 10.48 -4.31
C LEU A 38 0.63 10.53 -4.46
N THR A 39 0.02 11.70 -4.27
CA THR A 39 -1.44 11.84 -4.38
C THR A 39 -1.95 11.64 -5.80
N THR A 40 -1.23 12.15 -6.81
CA THR A 40 -1.66 12.07 -8.22
C THR A 40 -1.16 10.81 -8.93
N GLN A 41 0.06 10.36 -8.64
CA GLN A 41 0.64 9.18 -9.30
C GLN A 41 0.09 7.85 -8.78
N GLN A 42 -0.58 7.82 -7.62
CA GLN A 42 -1.23 6.60 -7.11
C GLN A 42 -2.19 5.97 -8.13
N GLN A 43 -3.03 6.78 -8.80
CA GLN A 43 -3.95 6.26 -9.80
C GLN A 43 -3.23 5.72 -11.04
N GLN A 44 -2.08 6.28 -11.40
CA GLN A 44 -1.26 5.78 -12.50
C GLN A 44 -0.68 4.41 -12.18
N LEU A 45 -0.25 4.18 -10.93
CA LEU A 45 0.19 2.86 -10.47
C LEU A 45 -0.96 1.84 -10.44
N GLU A 46 -2.12 2.25 -9.93
CA GLU A 46 -3.33 1.41 -9.93
C GLU A 46 -3.75 1.04 -11.38
N ASN A 47 -3.56 1.94 -12.34
CA ASN A 47 -3.82 1.66 -13.75
C ASN A 47 -2.92 0.56 -14.32
N VAL A 48 -1.71 0.34 -13.77
CA VAL A 48 -0.86 -0.80 -14.13
C VAL A 48 -1.52 -2.11 -13.68
N GLN A 49 -2.05 -2.17 -12.46
CA GLN A 49 -2.79 -3.33 -11.96
C GLN A 49 -4.07 -3.56 -12.79
N LYS A 50 -4.88 -2.52 -13.03
CA LYS A 50 -6.06 -2.59 -13.91
C LYS A 50 -5.73 -3.16 -15.28
N ARG A 51 -4.63 -2.69 -15.89
CA ARG A 51 -4.17 -3.18 -17.19
C ARG A 51 -3.73 -4.64 -17.14
N ALA A 52 -3.05 -5.06 -16.06
CA ALA A 52 -2.69 -6.46 -15.86
C ALA A 52 -3.94 -7.34 -15.76
N CYS A 53 -4.93 -6.96 -14.93
CA CYS A 53 -6.19 -7.69 -14.80
C CYS A 53 -6.93 -7.84 -16.14
N ARG A 54 -7.02 -6.76 -16.93
CA ARG A 54 -7.60 -6.79 -18.28
C ARG A 54 -6.90 -7.78 -19.21
N ILE A 55 -5.56 -7.86 -19.16
CA ILE A 55 -4.79 -8.80 -19.99
C ILE A 55 -5.01 -10.24 -19.53
N ILE A 56 -5.04 -10.48 -18.21
CA ILE A 56 -5.17 -11.81 -17.61
C ILE A 56 -6.54 -12.41 -17.95
N LEU A 57 -7.61 -11.67 -17.65
CA LEU A 57 -9.00 -12.12 -17.84
C LEU A 57 -9.45 -12.04 -19.31
N ALA A 58 -8.89 -11.10 -20.08
CA ALA A 58 -9.20 -10.87 -21.49
C ALA A 58 -10.72 -10.80 -21.75
N PRO A 59 -11.41 -11.74 -22.45
CA PRO A 59 -12.85 -11.60 -22.69
C PRO A 59 -13.69 -11.73 -21.42
N ALA A 60 -13.16 -12.35 -20.35
CA ALA A 60 -13.84 -12.46 -19.06
C ALA A 60 -13.72 -11.20 -18.19
N TYR A 61 -13.08 -10.13 -18.69
CA TYR A 61 -12.98 -8.87 -17.96
C TYR A 61 -14.27 -8.06 -18.11
N THR A 62 -14.94 -7.76 -16.99
CA THR A 62 -16.12 -6.88 -16.95
C THR A 62 -15.73 -5.49 -16.43
N ASP A 63 -15.36 -5.43 -15.16
CA ASP A 63 -15.05 -4.24 -14.38
C ASP A 63 -13.86 -4.54 -13.44
N TYR A 64 -13.35 -3.50 -12.80
CA TYR A 64 -12.14 -3.66 -11.99
C TYR A 64 -12.39 -4.42 -10.70
N ASP A 65 -13.51 -4.14 -10.02
CA ASP A 65 -13.80 -4.73 -8.71
C ASP A 65 -14.13 -6.22 -8.84
N HIS A 66 -14.89 -6.59 -9.89
CA HIS A 66 -15.09 -7.98 -10.26
C HIS A 66 -13.76 -8.66 -10.59
N ALA A 67 -12.89 -8.03 -11.40
CA ALA A 67 -11.60 -8.61 -11.74
C ALA A 67 -10.71 -8.85 -10.51
N LEU A 68 -10.74 -7.95 -9.52
CA LEU A 68 -10.05 -8.12 -8.24
C LEU A 68 -10.62 -9.30 -7.45
N SER A 69 -11.94 -9.44 -7.40
CA SER A 69 -12.62 -10.57 -6.76
C SER A 69 -12.27 -11.90 -7.43
N THR A 70 -12.41 -11.99 -8.76
CA THR A 70 -12.10 -13.19 -9.55
C THR A 70 -10.63 -13.62 -9.41
N LEU A 71 -9.70 -12.66 -9.39
CA LEU A 71 -8.26 -12.96 -9.25
C LEU A 71 -7.81 -13.06 -7.78
N ASN A 72 -8.70 -12.84 -6.81
CA ASN A 72 -8.39 -12.74 -5.38
C ASN A 72 -7.22 -11.77 -5.10
N LEU A 73 -7.30 -10.57 -5.67
CA LEU A 73 -6.29 -9.51 -5.51
C LEU A 73 -6.91 -8.31 -4.77
N PRO A 74 -6.25 -7.75 -3.75
CA PRO A 74 -6.59 -6.43 -3.25
C PRO A 74 -6.10 -5.33 -4.20
N THR A 75 -6.67 -4.12 -4.06
CA THR A 75 -6.19 -2.91 -4.74
C THR A 75 -4.73 -2.62 -4.38
N LEU A 76 -4.02 -1.88 -5.23
CA LEU A 76 -2.65 -1.50 -4.93
C LEU A 76 -2.61 -0.52 -3.73
N ALA A 77 -3.58 0.38 -3.64
CA ALA A 77 -3.77 1.26 -2.48
C ALA A 77 -3.87 0.49 -1.16
N THR A 78 -4.71 -0.55 -1.09
CA THR A 78 -4.83 -1.41 0.11
C THR A 78 -3.50 -2.08 0.44
N ARG A 79 -2.75 -2.55 -0.56
CA ARG A 79 -1.42 -3.16 -0.34
C ARG A 79 -0.40 -2.15 0.18
N HIS A 80 -0.36 -0.95 -0.39
CA HIS A 80 0.51 0.13 0.07
C HIS A 80 0.20 0.51 1.51
N GLN A 81 -1.08 0.63 1.87
CA GLN A 81 -1.49 0.93 3.24
C GLN A 81 -1.09 -0.18 4.21
N ALA A 82 -1.30 -1.45 3.85
CA ALA A 82 -0.86 -2.58 4.67
C ALA A 82 0.67 -2.60 4.87
N ALA A 83 1.44 -2.28 3.82
CA ALA A 83 2.89 -2.19 3.90
C ALA A 83 3.34 -1.01 4.78
N LEU A 84 2.67 0.14 4.70
CA LEU A 84 2.90 1.32 5.53
C LEU A 84 2.72 0.99 7.03
N VAL A 85 1.58 0.37 7.38
CA VAL A 85 1.28 -0.04 8.76
C VAL A 85 2.29 -1.06 9.26
N ARG A 86 2.64 -2.06 8.43
CA ARG A 86 3.61 -3.09 8.80
C ARG A 86 4.99 -2.49 9.07
N MET A 87 5.46 -1.58 8.21
CA MET A 87 6.74 -0.89 8.42
C MET A 87 6.69 -0.03 9.68
N GLY A 88 5.63 0.76 9.86
CA GLY A 88 5.46 1.62 11.01
C GLY A 88 5.46 0.85 12.35
N ARG A 89 4.74 -0.28 12.43
CA ARG A 89 4.77 -1.17 13.61
C ARG A 89 6.14 -1.83 13.81
N GLY A 90 6.84 -2.17 12.73
CA GLY A 90 8.20 -2.70 12.79
C GLY A 90 9.20 -1.68 13.36
N LEU A 91 9.09 -0.41 12.96
CA LEU A 91 9.94 0.68 13.46
C LEU A 91 9.81 0.88 14.97
N LEU A 92 8.60 0.72 15.52
CA LEU A 92 8.37 0.80 16.98
C LEU A 92 9.12 -0.26 17.79
N ARG A 93 9.50 -1.37 17.16
CA ARG A 93 10.24 -2.47 17.79
C ARG A 93 11.72 -2.48 17.43
N HIS A 94 12.16 -1.60 16.53
CA HIS A 94 13.51 -1.65 15.97
C HIS A 94 14.48 -0.80 16.79
N PRO A 95 15.55 -1.38 17.39
CA PRO A 95 16.39 -0.70 18.38
C PRO A 95 17.08 0.54 17.83
N ARG A 96 17.53 0.51 16.57
CA ARG A 96 18.25 1.64 15.96
C ARG A 96 17.36 2.70 15.33
N LEU A 97 16.10 2.37 15.02
CA LEU A 97 15.22 3.24 14.22
C LEU A 97 14.00 3.72 15.01
N ARG A 98 13.86 3.30 16.28
CA ARG A 98 12.77 3.71 17.16
C ARG A 98 12.66 5.23 17.33
N HIS A 99 13.80 5.92 17.30
CA HIS A 99 13.89 7.38 17.41
C HIS A 99 13.22 8.14 16.26
N LEU A 100 12.90 7.47 15.14
CA LEU A 100 12.15 8.08 14.04
C LEU A 100 10.68 8.33 14.39
N HIS A 101 10.16 7.65 15.42
CA HIS A 101 8.79 7.82 15.89
C HIS A 101 8.82 8.53 17.25
N PRO A 102 7.83 9.41 17.53
CA PRO A 102 7.68 9.97 18.86
C PRO A 102 7.29 8.86 19.85
N ASP A 103 7.46 9.14 21.14
CA ASP A 103 7.13 8.17 22.18
C ASP A 103 5.62 7.96 22.33
N ALA A 104 5.25 6.88 23.02
CA ALA A 104 3.87 6.65 23.40
C ALA A 104 3.41 7.81 24.31
N PRO A 105 2.19 8.33 24.11
CA PRO A 105 1.68 9.41 24.94
C PRO A 105 1.48 8.90 26.36
N GLN A 106 1.78 9.74 27.35
CA GLN A 106 1.38 9.48 28.73
C GLN A 106 -0.03 10.06 28.94
N PRO A 107 -1.08 9.22 29.02
CA PRO A 107 -2.43 9.73 29.19
C PRO A 107 -2.57 10.37 30.58
N THR A 108 -2.89 11.65 30.62
CA THR A 108 -3.24 12.36 31.87
C THR A 108 -4.66 12.03 32.33
N HIS A 109 -5.52 11.60 31.40
CA HIS A 109 -6.91 11.22 31.64
C HIS A 109 -7.27 9.94 30.88
N ALA A 110 -8.20 9.17 31.44
CA ALA A 110 -8.75 8.00 30.78
C ALA A 110 -9.64 8.42 29.60
N THR A 111 -9.12 8.32 28.38
CA THR A 111 -9.88 8.54 27.14
C THR A 111 -10.37 7.21 26.57
N ARG A 112 -11.53 7.22 25.90
CA ARG A 112 -12.07 6.03 25.23
C ARG A 112 -11.16 5.51 24.09
N HIS A 113 -10.33 6.39 23.54
CA HIS A 113 -9.34 6.08 22.51
C HIS A 113 -7.93 6.30 23.07
N THR A 114 -7.06 5.30 22.94
CA THR A 114 -5.66 5.39 23.35
C THR A 114 -4.76 5.32 22.12
N ASN A 115 -4.04 6.40 21.85
CA ASN A 115 -3.06 6.43 20.76
C ASN A 115 -1.86 5.56 21.15
N VAL A 116 -1.40 4.72 20.23
CA VAL A 116 -0.20 3.90 20.40
C VAL A 116 1.06 4.76 20.35
N VAL A 117 1.04 5.81 19.51
CA VAL A 117 2.16 6.72 19.27
C VAL A 117 1.66 8.15 19.41
N THR A 118 2.47 9.05 19.99
CA THR A 118 2.08 10.46 20.11
C THR A 118 1.81 11.04 18.72
N PRO A 119 0.63 11.64 18.47
CA PRO A 119 0.34 12.28 17.20
C PRO A 119 1.36 13.38 16.90
N LEU A 120 1.86 13.40 15.66
CA LEU A 120 2.76 14.46 15.21
C LEU A 120 1.94 15.69 14.84
N ASN A 121 2.19 16.81 15.53
CA ASN A 121 1.71 18.12 15.12
C ASN A 121 2.44 18.51 13.84
N ALA A 122 1.80 18.29 12.69
CA ALA A 122 2.35 18.70 11.42
C ALA A 122 2.37 20.23 11.31
N PRO A 123 3.48 20.87 10.87
CA PRO A 123 3.41 22.24 10.38
C PRO A 123 2.37 22.34 9.25
N ARG A 124 1.84 23.55 9.00
CA ARG A 124 0.72 23.88 8.09
C ARG A 124 0.89 23.51 6.60
N THR A 125 1.81 22.62 6.25
CA THR A 125 2.11 22.22 4.87
C THR A 125 1.64 20.79 4.58
N ASP A 126 0.83 20.63 3.54
CA ASP A 126 0.34 19.32 3.07
C ASP A 126 1.48 18.35 2.75
N ARG A 127 2.61 18.86 2.27
CA ARG A 127 3.79 18.05 1.94
C ARG A 127 4.31 17.25 3.14
N TYR A 128 4.47 17.90 4.30
CA TYR A 128 4.89 17.18 5.51
C TYR A 128 3.79 16.24 5.98
N HIS A 129 2.53 16.68 5.94
CA HIS A 129 1.39 15.86 6.32
C HIS A 129 1.36 14.53 5.55
N HIS A 130 1.67 14.54 4.25
CA HIS A 130 1.71 13.37 3.37
C HIS A 130 3.04 12.61 3.35
N SER A 131 4.05 13.05 4.10
CA SER A 131 5.32 12.34 4.22
C SER A 131 5.16 11.01 4.98
N ALA A 132 6.15 10.12 4.84
CA ALA A 132 6.08 8.75 5.35
C ALA A 132 5.79 8.66 6.85
N ILE A 133 6.57 9.36 7.69
CA ILE A 133 6.51 9.22 9.14
C ILE A 133 5.15 9.70 9.72
N PRO A 134 4.65 10.91 9.40
CA PRO A 134 3.31 11.32 9.84
C PRO A 134 2.21 10.39 9.34
N SER A 135 2.34 9.86 8.13
CA SER A 135 1.37 8.90 7.57
C SER A 135 1.40 7.56 8.31
N MET A 136 2.59 7.06 8.66
CA MET A 136 2.74 5.86 9.50
C MET A 136 2.12 6.07 10.88
N VAL A 137 2.42 7.18 11.56
CA VAL A 137 1.86 7.48 12.89
C VAL A 137 0.33 7.50 12.86
N ARG A 138 -0.27 8.16 11.87
CA ARG A 138 -1.74 8.16 11.70
C ARG A 138 -2.28 6.75 11.43
N ALA A 139 -1.63 6.00 10.54
CA ALA A 139 -2.06 4.64 10.18
C ALA A 139 -1.91 3.61 11.32
N ILE A 140 -1.05 3.89 12.31
CA ILE A 140 -0.89 3.04 13.51
C ILE A 140 -1.97 3.35 14.55
N ASN A 141 -2.37 4.63 14.66
CA ASN A 141 -3.36 5.11 15.62
C ASN A 141 -4.82 5.03 15.12
N SER A 142 -5.02 4.67 13.86
CA SER A 142 -6.34 4.37 13.26
C SER A 142 -6.76 2.93 13.52
#